data_AF-A0A392M5H3-F1
#
_entry.id   AF-A0A392M5H3-F1
#
_cell.length_a   1.000
_cell.length_b   1.000
_cell.length_c   1.000
_cell.angle_alpha   90.00
_cell.angle_beta   90.00
_cell.angle_gamma   90.00
#
_symmetry.space_group_name_H-M   'P 1'
#
loop_
_entity.id
_entity.type
_entity.pdbx_description
1 polymer ?
#
loop_
_entity_poly.entity_id
_entity_poly.type
_entity_poly.pdbx_seq_one_letter_code
_entity_poly.pdbx_strand_id
1 'polypeptide(L)'
;MFFNFLPFVIFLQVLPQFPLPTHDVIVRYWPPPEYERNTVAYDEDQKREVEKAIVIQDAISDLPPVTNFETRDEMSYRNPPETEFQRYIRSTKNGNSAFP
;
A
#
# COMPACT_ATOMS: atom_id res chain seq x y z
N MET A 1 -1.11 -8.72 -3.94
CA MET A 1 -2.46 -8.19 -3.67
C MET A 1 -3.09 -7.91 -5.01
N PHE A 2 -4.15 -8.62 -5.36
CA PHE A 2 -4.80 -8.49 -6.66
C PHE A 2 -5.92 -7.47 -6.53
N PHE A 3 -5.73 -6.30 -7.15
CA PHE A 3 -6.72 -5.25 -7.15
C PHE A 3 -7.71 -5.49 -8.28
N ASN A 4 -8.81 -6.18 -7.99
CA ASN A 4 -9.96 -6.21 -8.89
C ASN A 4 -10.80 -4.95 -8.61
N PHE A 5 -10.45 -3.84 -9.23
CA PHE A 5 -11.34 -2.69 -9.32
C PHE A 5 -12.10 -2.78 -10.65
N LEU A 6 -13.40 -2.46 -10.68
CA LEU A 6 -14.13 -2.30 -11.94
C LEU A 6 -14.24 -0.79 -12.21
N PRO A 7 -13.54 -0.24 -13.22
CA PRO A 7 -13.65 1.18 -13.53
C PRO A 7 -14.94 1.35 -14.33
N PHE A 8 -15.85 2.19 -13.84
CA PHE A 8 -16.99 2.65 -14.61
C PHE A 8 -16.72 4.06 -15.13
N VAL A 9 -16.86 4.25 -16.43
CA VAL A 9 -16.64 5.53 -17.10
C VAL A 9 -17.79 5.80 -18.06
N ILE A 10 -18.26 7.06 -18.08
CA ILE A 10 -19.31 7.53 -18.99
C ILE A 10 -18.80 7.55 -20.44
N PHE A 11 -19.69 7.29 -21.40
CA PHE A 11 -19.41 6.99 -22.82
C PHE A 11 -18.45 7.95 -23.57
N LEU A 12 -18.22 9.17 -23.07
CA LEU A 12 -17.33 10.18 -23.68
C LEU A 12 -15.96 10.31 -23.00
N GLN A 13 -15.65 9.45 -22.02
CA GLN A 13 -14.40 9.53 -21.26
C GLN A 13 -13.51 8.29 -21.51
N VAL A 14 -12.21 8.49 -21.36
CA VAL A 14 -11.19 7.44 -21.52
C VAL A 14 -11.21 6.53 -20.29
N LEU A 15 -11.30 5.22 -20.51
CA LEU A 15 -11.23 4.24 -19.43
C LEU A 15 -9.83 4.28 -18.77
N PRO A 16 -9.73 4.49 -17.45
CA PRO A 16 -8.44 4.48 -16.77
C PRO A 16 -7.84 3.08 -16.82
N GLN A 17 -6.53 3.02 -17.07
CA GLN A 17 -5.76 1.79 -16.93
C GLN A 17 -5.45 1.54 -15.46
N PHE A 18 -5.27 0.27 -15.10
CA PHE A 18 -4.80 -0.08 -13.78
C PHE A 18 -3.31 0.19 -13.65
N PRO A 19 -2.87 0.83 -12.54
CA PRO A 19 -1.45 0.97 -12.28
C PRO A 19 -0.84 -0.39 -11.99
N LEU A 20 0.38 -0.61 -12.49
CA LEU A 20 1.16 -1.79 -12.15
C LEU A 20 1.63 -1.73 -10.68
N PRO A 21 1.84 -2.88 -10.02
CA PRO A 21 2.30 -2.91 -8.63
C PRO A 21 3.68 -2.24 -8.47
N THR A 22 3.86 -1.38 -7.47
CA THR A 22 5.16 -0.73 -7.18
C THR A 22 6.00 -1.49 -6.15
N HIS A 23 5.36 -2.33 -5.34
CA HIS A 23 5.98 -3.10 -4.27
C HIS A 23 5.77 -4.59 -4.50
N ASP A 24 6.74 -5.38 -4.07
CA ASP A 24 6.62 -6.81 -3.96
C ASP A 24 5.57 -7.20 -2.91
N VAL A 25 5.01 -8.39 -3.04
CA VAL A 25 3.93 -8.87 -2.18
C VAL A 25 4.20 -10.29 -1.70
N ILE A 26 3.99 -10.52 -0.41
CA ILE A 26 3.98 -11.87 0.16
C ILE A 26 2.63 -12.51 -0.19
N VAL A 27 2.59 -13.29 -1.26
CA VAL A 27 1.36 -13.95 -1.74
C VAL A 27 0.96 -15.07 -0.78
N ARG A 28 -0.25 -14.95 -0.19
CA ARG A 28 -0.84 -16.01 0.67
C ARG A 28 -2.02 -16.72 0.05
N TYR A 29 -2.74 -16.06 -0.87
CA TYR A 29 -3.92 -16.62 -1.54
C TYR A 29 -3.91 -16.21 -3.02
N TRP A 30 -4.16 -17.17 -3.91
CA TRP A 30 -4.31 -16.95 -5.36
C TRP A 30 -5.73 -16.46 -5.67
N PRO A 31 -5.95 -15.62 -6.71
CA PRO A 31 -7.30 -15.26 -7.09
C PRO A 31 -8.05 -16.51 -7.59
N PRO A 32 -9.39 -16.54 -7.51
CA PRO A 32 -10.17 -17.62 -8.07
C PRO A 32 -9.82 -17.83 -9.56
N PRO A 33 -9.74 -19.08 -10.05
CA PRO A 33 -9.34 -19.38 -11.43
C PRO A 33 -10.17 -18.64 -12.49
N GLU A 34 -11.44 -18.35 -12.18
CA GLU A 34 -12.37 -17.63 -13.06
C GLU A 34 -11.91 -16.18 -13.35
N TYR A 35 -11.09 -15.61 -12.47
CA TYR A 35 -10.63 -14.22 -12.52
C TYR A 35 -9.11 -14.10 -12.61
N GLU A 36 -8.40 -15.19 -12.87
CA GLU A 36 -6.94 -15.21 -12.95
C GLU A 36 -6.40 -14.20 -13.98
N ARG A 37 -7.09 -14.04 -15.13
CA ARG A 37 -6.73 -13.09 -16.19
C ARG A 37 -6.97 -11.62 -15.85
N ASN A 38 -7.74 -11.32 -14.81
CA ASN A 38 -8.01 -9.95 -14.36
C ASN A 38 -6.99 -9.45 -13.33
N THR A 39 -6.03 -10.31 -12.98
CA THR A 39 -4.92 -10.01 -12.10
C THR A 39 -4.02 -8.94 -12.70
N VAL A 40 -3.95 -7.79 -12.04
CA VAL A 40 -2.96 -6.75 -12.36
C VAL A 40 -1.65 -7.10 -11.65
N ALA A 41 -0.79 -7.83 -12.34
CA ALA A 41 0.56 -8.16 -11.92
C ALA A 41 1.49 -8.13 -13.15
N TYR A 42 2.80 -8.01 -12.94
CA TYR A 42 3.73 -8.22 -14.05
C TYR A 42 3.82 -9.71 -14.41
N ASP A 43 4.35 -10.00 -15.60
CA ASP A 43 4.62 -11.35 -16.09
C ASP A 43 5.75 -12.02 -15.29
N GLU A 44 5.62 -13.32 -15.03
CA GLU A 44 6.56 -14.09 -14.18
C GLU A 44 8.01 -14.06 -14.71
N ASP A 45 8.18 -13.99 -16.03
CA ASP A 45 9.49 -13.99 -16.70
C ASP A 45 10.15 -12.60 -16.80
N GLN A 46 9.47 -11.54 -16.36
CA GLN A 46 9.98 -10.16 -16.45
C GLN A 46 10.83 -9.82 -15.23
N LYS A 47 12.06 -9.32 -15.45
CA LYS A 47 12.89 -8.74 -14.38
C LYS A 47 12.25 -7.44 -13.89
N ARG A 48 11.98 -7.34 -12.58
CA ARG A 48 11.24 -6.23 -11.97
C ARG A 48 12.13 -5.44 -11.02
N GLU A 49 12.02 -4.12 -11.07
CA GLU A 49 12.55 -3.19 -10.06
C GLU A 49 11.37 -2.70 -9.22
N VAL A 50 10.93 -3.53 -8.27
CA VAL A 50 9.87 -3.19 -7.31
C VAL A 50 10.46 -3.03 -5.91
N GLU A 51 9.86 -2.18 -5.11
CA GLU A 51 10.24 -2.01 -3.71
C GLU A 51 9.92 -3.26 -2.89
N LYS A 52 10.58 -3.42 -1.74
CA LYS A 52 10.36 -4.58 -0.88
C LYS A 52 8.95 -4.58 -0.30
N ALA A 53 8.42 -5.78 -0.07
CA ALA A 53 7.15 -5.94 0.62
C ALA A 53 7.19 -5.28 2.02
N ILE A 54 6.21 -4.41 2.28
CA ILE A 54 6.03 -3.77 3.58
C ILE A 54 5.40 -4.79 4.54
N VAL A 55 6.01 -4.98 5.72
CA VAL A 55 5.47 -5.86 6.76
C VAL A 55 4.75 -5.06 7.85
N ILE A 56 3.94 -5.74 8.67
CA ILE A 56 3.18 -5.10 9.76
C ILE A 56 4.11 -4.29 10.68
N GLN A 57 5.30 -4.81 10.96
CA GLN A 57 6.30 -4.12 11.78
C GLN A 57 6.65 -2.73 11.22
N ASP A 58 6.82 -2.61 9.91
CA ASP A 58 7.17 -1.34 9.28
C ASP A 58 6.07 -0.28 9.43
N ALA A 59 4.83 -0.70 9.71
CA ALA A 59 3.69 0.19 9.86
C ALA A 59 3.39 0.57 11.32
N ILE A 60 3.77 -0.25 12.30
CA ILE A 60 3.34 -0.07 13.71
C ILE A 60 4.47 0.03 14.74
N SER A 61 5.74 -0.17 14.36
CA SER A 61 6.84 -0.23 15.35
C SER A 61 7.04 1.08 16.12
N ASP A 62 6.73 2.23 15.51
CA ASP A 62 6.88 3.54 16.15
C ASP A 62 5.68 3.96 17.02
N LEU A 63 4.60 3.17 17.03
CA LEU A 63 3.40 3.48 17.81
C LEU A 63 3.66 3.30 19.32
N PRO A 64 3.16 4.23 20.16
CA PRO A 64 3.30 4.09 21.61
C PRO A 64 2.49 2.89 22.13
N PRO A 65 2.99 2.17 23.16
CA PRO A 65 2.23 1.09 23.75
C PRO A 65 0.97 1.62 24.43
N VAL A 66 -0.15 0.92 24.20
CA VAL A 66 -1.47 1.20 24.78
C VAL A 66 -2.00 0.00 25.55
N THR A 67 -2.95 0.24 26.45
CA THR A 67 -3.64 -0.85 27.16
C THR A 67 -4.88 -1.30 26.39
N ASN A 68 -5.48 -2.43 26.80
CA ASN A 68 -6.74 -2.92 26.21
C ASN A 68 -7.91 -1.93 26.35
N PHE A 69 -7.86 -1.05 27.35
CA PHE A 69 -8.89 -0.04 27.60
C PHE A 69 -8.27 1.35 27.47
N GLU A 70 -8.04 1.77 26.23
CA GLU A 70 -7.61 3.13 25.91
C GLU A 70 -8.83 3.99 25.53
N THR A 71 -9.05 5.07 26.26
CA THR A 71 -10.21 5.98 26.07
C THR A 71 -9.82 7.29 25.39
N ARG A 72 -8.54 7.48 25.06
CA ARG A 72 -8.04 8.71 24.44
C ARG A 72 -8.13 8.60 22.92
N ASP A 73 -8.93 9.48 22.31
CA ASP A 73 -9.02 9.58 20.84
C ASP A 73 -7.74 10.17 20.22
N GLU A 74 -7.00 10.99 20.98
CA GLU A 74 -5.76 11.63 20.54
C GLU A 74 -4.59 11.32 21.49
N MET A 75 -3.42 11.09 20.91
CA MET A 75 -2.19 10.81 21.65
C MET A 75 -0.96 11.23 20.84
N SER A 76 0.05 11.73 21.54
CA SER A 76 1.34 12.05 20.93
C SER A 76 2.16 10.79 20.65
N TYR A 77 2.86 10.80 19.52
CA TYR A 77 3.91 9.84 19.23
C TYR A 77 5.06 10.02 20.24
N ARG A 78 5.57 8.91 20.77
CA ARG A 78 6.73 8.93 21.69
C ARG A 78 8.06 8.92 20.94
N ASN A 79 8.10 8.19 19.83
CA ASN A 79 9.31 7.97 19.06
C ASN A 79 9.24 8.66 17.68
N PRO A 80 10.40 9.04 17.10
CA PRO A 80 10.47 9.40 15.69
C PRO A 80 10.16 8.17 14.81
N PRO A 81 9.78 8.37 13.53
CA PRO A 81 9.54 7.27 12.62
C PRO A 81 10.83 6.48 12.36
N GLU A 82 10.74 5.16 12.47
CA GLU A 82 11.84 4.22 12.30
C GLU A 82 11.98 3.75 10.85
N THR A 83 10.88 3.68 10.10
CA THR A 83 10.84 3.22 8.70
C THR A 83 10.48 4.34 7.71
N GLU A 84 10.85 4.16 6.43
CA GLU A 84 10.43 5.09 5.37
C GLU A 84 8.91 5.13 5.24
N PHE A 85 8.24 4.00 5.43
CA PHE A 85 6.78 3.93 5.42
C PHE A 85 6.16 4.76 6.56
N GLN A 86 6.72 4.70 7.76
CA GLN A 86 6.29 5.53 8.90
C GLN A 86 6.51 7.02 8.63
N ARG A 87 7.64 7.39 8.02
CA ARG A 87 7.89 8.78 7.61
C ARG A 87 6.86 9.25 6.60
N TYR A 88 6.52 8.41 5.63
CA TYR A 88 5.53 8.71 4.61
C TYR A 88 4.14 8.95 5.21
N ILE A 89 3.62 8.03 6.04
CA ILE A 89 2.27 8.18 6.63
C ILE A 89 2.17 9.31 7.67
N ARG A 90 3.29 9.68 8.32
CA ARG A 90 3.36 10.80 9.28
C ARG A 90 3.62 12.15 8.62
N SER A 91 3.88 12.18 7.32
CA SER A 91 4.13 13.41 6.59
C SER A 91 2.87 14.28 6.55
N THR A 92 3.06 15.60 6.69
CA THR A 92 1.92 16.52 6.67
C THR A 92 1.41 16.70 5.25
N LYS A 93 0.12 17.03 5.10
CA LYS A 93 -0.55 17.28 3.82
C LYS A 93 0.15 18.33 2.92
N ASN A 94 1.06 19.12 3.47
CA ASN A 94 1.78 20.20 2.78
C ASN A 94 3.28 19.90 2.54
N GLY A 95 3.75 18.67 2.81
CA GLY A 95 5.12 18.28 2.55
C GLY A 95 5.33 17.83 1.11
N ASN A 96 5.92 18.70 0.28
CA ASN A 96 6.56 18.31 -0.99
C ASN A 96 7.47 17.10 -0.76
N SER A 97 6.99 15.90 -1.05
CA SER A 97 7.84 14.75 -1.36
C SER A 97 7.72 14.54 -2.86
N ALA A 98 8.53 15.31 -3.59
CA ALA A 98 8.92 14.91 -4.93
C ALA A 98 9.67 13.59 -4.78
N PHE A 99 9.07 12.50 -5.23
CA PHE A 99 9.82 11.31 -5.57
C PHE A 99 10.46 11.57 -6.94
N PRO A 100 11.76 11.28 -7.14
CA PRO A 100 12.37 11.27 -8.46
C PRO A 100 11.76 10.21 -9.38
#